data_AF-A0A6I9MUA6-F1
#
_entry.id   AF-A0A6I9MUA6-F1
#
_cell.length_a   1.000
_cell.length_b   1.000
_cell.length_c   1.000
_cell.angle_alpha   90.00
_cell.angle_beta   90.00
_cell.angle_gamma   90.00
#
_symmetry.space_group_name_H-M   'P 1'
#
loop_
_entity.id
_entity.type
_entity.pdbx_description
1 polymer ?
#
loop_
_entity_poly.entity_id
_entity_poly.type
_entity_poly.pdbx_seq_one_letter_code
_entity_poly.pdbx_strand_id
1 'polypeptide(L)'
;MVGDLKHGRTVHSLAKLLTQYRITLRYVAPKNLHMPAEIISYVASKGIRQEEFESIEEALPETDVLYMTRIQRERFASEEDYKACFGQFILTPHIMTVAKKKMVVMHPLPRVNEI
;
A
#
# COMPACT_ATOMS: atom_id res chain seq x y z
N MET A 1 -2.12 -1.60 -2.58
CA MET A 1 -2.06 -0.88 -1.29
C MET A 1 -0.63 -0.45 -1.08
N VAL A 2 -0.38 0.84 -0.83
CA VAL A 2 0.97 1.42 -0.83
C VAL A 2 1.24 2.17 0.48
N GLY A 3 2.44 2.04 1.04
CA GLY A 3 2.94 2.84 2.17
C GLY A 3 3.18 2.04 3.44
N ASP A 4 2.75 2.56 4.59
CA ASP A 4 2.91 1.88 5.89
C ASP A 4 1.83 0.81 6.10
N LEU A 5 2.08 -0.38 5.56
CA LEU A 5 1.15 -1.51 5.66
C LEU A 5 1.25 -2.22 7.01
N LYS A 6 2.40 -2.15 7.69
CA LYS A 6 2.61 -2.76 9.01
C LYS A 6 1.69 -2.15 10.06
N HIS A 7 1.57 -0.83 10.05
CA HIS A 7 0.85 -0.09 11.08
C HIS A 7 -0.54 0.40 10.63
N GLY A 8 -0.83 0.37 9.33
CA GLY A 8 -2.06 0.89 8.74
C GLY A 8 -3.33 0.12 9.13
N ARG A 9 -3.93 0.43 10.28
CA ARG A 9 -5.19 -0.20 10.78
C ARG A 9 -6.34 -0.14 9.76
N THR A 10 -6.44 0.98 9.03
CA THR A 10 -7.44 1.16 7.96
C THR A 10 -7.21 0.18 6.83
N VAL A 11 -5.95 -0.03 6.43
CA VAL A 11 -5.55 -0.96 5.37
C VAL A 11 -5.78 -2.40 5.81
N HIS A 12 -5.49 -2.74 7.07
CA HIS A 12 -5.77 -4.08 7.61
C HIS A 12 -7.27 -4.39 7.55
N SER A 13 -8.09 -3.45 8.00
CA SER A 13 -9.55 -3.59 7.99
C SER A 13 -10.09 -3.68 6.57
N LEU A 14 -9.56 -2.84 5.67
CA LEU A 14 -9.91 -2.85 4.25
C LEU A 14 -9.52 -4.19 3.59
N ALA A 15 -8.32 -4.71 3.82
CA ALA A 15 -7.88 -6.00 3.29
C ALA A 15 -8.79 -7.14 3.76
N LYS A 16 -9.18 -7.16 5.04
CA LYS A 16 -10.13 -8.14 5.57
C LYS A 16 -11.51 -8.01 4.93
N LEU A 17 -12.03 -6.79 4.80
CA LEU A 17 -13.34 -6.54 4.17
C LEU A 17 -13.36 -6.98 2.70
N LEU A 18 -12.28 -6.67 1.97
CA LEU A 18 -12.17 -7.00 0.55
C LEU A 18 -12.16 -8.50 0.26
N THR A 19 -11.92 -9.35 1.26
CA THR A 19 -12.05 -10.81 1.12
C THR A 19 -13.48 -11.28 0.78
N GLN A 20 -14.49 -10.41 0.93
CA GLN A 20 -15.86 -10.69 0.50
C GLN A 20 -16.09 -10.51 -1.01
N TYR A 21 -15.08 -10.05 -1.75
CA TYR A 21 -15.15 -9.78 -3.18
C TYR A 21 -14.11 -10.59 -3.95
N ARG A 22 -14.33 -10.76 -5.26
CA ARG A 22 -13.37 -11.41 -6.15
C ARG A 22 -12.34 -10.38 -6.63
N ILE A 23 -11.24 -10.30 -5.91
CA ILE A 23 -10.17 -9.33 -6.20
C ILE A 23 -8.78 -9.97 -6.07
N THR A 24 -7.76 -9.24 -6.52
CA THR A 24 -6.35 -9.50 -6.23
C THR A 24 -5.80 -8.35 -5.40
N LEU A 25 -5.06 -8.64 -4.34
CA LEU A 25 -4.39 -7.62 -3.54
C LEU A 25 -2.91 -7.52 -3.93
N ARG A 26 -2.46 -6.29 -4.17
CA ARG A 26 -1.06 -5.96 -4.38
C ARG A 26 -0.55 -5.10 -3.24
N TYR A 27 0.63 -5.40 -2.72
CA TYR A 27 1.26 -4.69 -1.62
C TYR A 27 2.55 -4.04 -2.09
N VAL A 28 2.72 -2.76 -1.77
CA VAL A 28 3.94 -1.98 -2.03
C VAL A 28 4.30 -1.28 -0.72
N ALA A 29 5.42 -1.67 -0.12
CA ALA A 29 5.82 -1.15 1.18
C ALA A 29 7.35 -1.14 1.33
N PRO A 30 7.90 -0.24 2.17
CA PRO A 30 9.29 -0.34 2.61
C PRO A 30 9.57 -1.68 3.31
N LYS A 31 10.83 -2.14 3.27
CA LYS A 31 11.29 -3.43 3.83
C LYS A 31 10.90 -3.71 5.29
N ASN A 32 10.67 -2.67 6.08
CA ASN A 32 10.32 -2.75 7.50
C ASN A 32 8.82 -2.50 7.78
N LEU A 33 8.01 -2.22 6.75
CA LEU A 33 6.60 -1.82 6.86
C LEU A 33 5.65 -2.73 6.04
N HIS A 34 6.04 -3.98 5.76
CA HIS A 34 5.16 -4.95 5.09
C HIS A 34 3.87 -5.22 5.87
N MET A 35 2.86 -5.69 5.14
CA MET A 35 1.60 -6.14 5.73
C MET A 35 1.86 -7.23 6.78
N PRO A 36 1.26 -7.18 7.99
CA PRO A 36 1.50 -8.19 9.01
C PRO A 36 1.12 -9.60 8.53
N ALA A 37 1.93 -10.59 8.90
CA ALA A 37 1.75 -11.98 8.47
C ALA A 37 0.35 -12.52 8.82
N GLU A 38 -0.21 -12.14 9.96
CA GLU A 38 -1.58 -12.52 10.35
C GLU A 38 -2.65 -12.05 9.35
N ILE A 39 -2.47 -10.88 8.74
CA ILE A 39 -3.40 -10.33 7.74
C ILE A 39 -3.22 -11.08 6.42
N ILE A 40 -1.97 -11.29 6.00
CA ILE A 40 -1.64 -12.05 4.79
C ILE A 40 -2.22 -13.47 4.87
N SER A 41 -2.01 -14.16 6.00
CA SER A 41 -2.55 -15.50 6.24
C SER A 41 -4.09 -15.51 6.28
N TYR A 42 -4.72 -14.50 6.91
CA TYR A 42 -6.18 -14.39 6.89
C TYR A 42 -6.72 -14.23 5.47
N VAL A 43 -6.13 -13.33 4.67
CA VAL A 43 -6.53 -13.10 3.27
C VAL A 43 -6.30 -14.36 2.43
N ALA A 44 -5.18 -15.05 2.62
CA ALA A 44 -4.86 -16.31 1.94
C ALA A 44 -5.87 -17.41 2.30
N SER A 45 -6.33 -17.49 3.55
CA SER A 45 -7.35 -18.45 3.99
C SER A 45 -8.70 -18.28 3.28
N LYS A 46 -8.93 -17.10 2.68
CA LYS A 46 -10.12 -16.78 1.87
C LYS A 46 -9.91 -17.04 0.38
N GLY A 47 -8.75 -17.54 -0.04
CA GLY A 47 -8.44 -17.86 -1.43
C GLY A 47 -8.17 -16.63 -2.32
N ILE A 48 -7.90 -15.47 -1.72
CA ILE A 48 -7.59 -14.23 -2.45
C ILE A 48 -6.12 -14.24 -2.87
N ARG A 49 -5.86 -13.94 -4.16
CA ARG A 49 -4.49 -13.80 -4.68
C ARG A 49 -3.83 -12.56 -4.10
N GLN A 50 -2.58 -12.72 -3.69
CA GLN A 50 -1.77 -11.68 -3.06
C GLN A 50 -0.42 -11.59 -3.77
N GLU A 51 0.06 -10.38 -4.04
CA GLU A 51 1.33 -10.10 -4.70
C GLU A 51 2.04 -8.96 -3.96
N GLU A 52 3.37 -9.06 -3.83
CA GLU A 52 4.21 -7.98 -3.29
C GLU A 52 5.09 -7.41 -4.41
N PHE A 53 5.30 -6.10 -4.38
CA PHE A 53 6.11 -5.37 -5.36
C PHE A 53 7.03 -4.39 -4.63
N GLU A 54 8.17 -4.07 -5.24
CA GLU A 54 9.17 -3.17 -4.66
C GLU A 54 8.89 -1.69 -4.98
N SER A 55 8.14 -1.39 -6.03
CA SER A 55 7.83 -0.03 -6.50
C SER A 55 6.37 0.17 -6.89
N ILE A 56 5.93 1.43 -6.96
CA ILE A 56 4.59 1.76 -7.45
C ILE A 56 4.53 1.43 -8.94
N GLU A 57 5.58 1.75 -9.69
CA GLU A 57 5.74 1.59 -11.12
C GLU A 57 5.59 0.15 -11.59
N GLU A 58 6.07 -0.83 -10.82
CA GLU A 58 5.86 -2.25 -11.12
C GLU A 58 4.42 -2.69 -10.88
N ALA A 59 3.77 -2.18 -9.83
CA ALA A 59 2.42 -2.57 -9.46
C ALA A 59 1.34 -1.85 -10.28
N LEU A 60 1.62 -0.64 -10.77
CA LEU A 60 0.63 0.27 -11.36
C LEU A 60 -0.03 -0.21 -12.66
N PRO A 61 0.68 -0.84 -13.62
CA PRO A 61 0.14 -1.14 -14.95
C PRO A 61 -1.12 -2.00 -14.92
N GLU A 62 -1.23 -2.89 -13.93
CA GLU A 62 -2.36 -3.79 -13.79
C GLU A 62 -3.32 -3.39 -12.66
N THR A 63 -3.11 -2.23 -12.03
CA THR A 63 -3.88 -1.81 -10.84
C THR A 63 -5.12 -1.01 -11.22
N ASP A 64 -6.29 -1.42 -10.73
CA ASP A 64 -7.56 -0.69 -10.92
C ASP A 64 -7.81 0.35 -9.79
N VAL A 65 -7.33 0.06 -8.58
CA VAL A 65 -7.47 0.93 -7.39
C VAL A 65 -6.13 1.05 -6.68
N LEU A 66 -5.52 2.23 -6.73
CA LEU A 66 -4.31 2.53 -5.96
C LEU A 66 -4.68 3.20 -4.64
N TYR A 67 -4.69 2.39 -3.58
CA TYR A 67 -4.91 2.87 -2.22
C TYR A 67 -3.59 3.24 -1.57
N MET A 68 -3.30 4.53 -1.51
CA MET A 68 -2.09 5.12 -0.92
C MET A 68 -2.28 5.35 0.58
N THR A 69 -1.18 5.29 1.35
CA THR A 69 -1.15 5.66 2.77
C THR A 69 0.11 6.41 3.13
N ARG A 70 0.00 7.32 4.11
CA ARG A 70 1.16 8.04 4.65
C ARG A 70 2.08 7.13 5.46
N ILE A 71 3.37 7.41 5.43
CA ILE A 71 4.36 6.88 6.38
C ILE A 71 4.17 7.59 7.73
N GLN A 72 3.83 6.84 8.78
CA GLN A 72 3.46 7.40 10.08
C GLN A 72 4.70 7.67 10.95
N ARG A 73 5.25 8.90 10.88
CA ARG A 73 6.44 9.29 11.66
C ARG A 73 6.34 8.94 13.14
N GLU A 74 5.16 9.11 13.73
CA GLU A 74 4.89 8.86 15.14
C GLU A 74 4.99 7.38 15.57
N ARG A 75 5.20 6.43 14.64
CA ARG A 75 5.28 4.99 14.92
C ARG A 75 6.67 4.39 14.80
N PHE A 76 7.66 5.20 14.42
CA PHE A 76 9.04 4.75 14.33
C PHE A 76 9.74 4.92 15.69
N ALA A 77 10.60 3.96 16.02
CA ALA A 77 11.40 4.00 17.25
C ALA A 77 12.55 5.02 17.17
N SER A 78 13.04 5.27 15.96
CA SER A 78 14.09 6.24 15.67
C SER A 78 13.71 7.16 14.51
N GLU A 79 14.24 8.38 14.50
CA GLU A 79 14.06 9.31 13.38
C GLU A 79 14.80 8.83 12.12
N GLU A 80 15.88 8.07 12.29
CA GLU A 80 16.67 7.48 11.21
C GLU A 80 15.87 6.44 10.43
N ASP A 81 15.16 5.54 11.13
CA ASP A 81 14.28 4.56 10.49
C ASP A 81 13.15 5.24 9.71
N TYR A 82 12.59 6.32 10.28
CA TYR A 82 11.57 7.11 9.59
C TYR A 82 12.13 7.75 8.32
N LYS A 83 13.28 8.43 8.40
CA LYS A 83 13.91 9.08 7.24
C LYS A 83 14.27 8.10 6.15
N ALA A 84 14.67 6.88 6.51
CA ALA A 84 14.96 5.82 5.54
C ALA A 84 13.72 5.46 4.71
N CYS A 85 12.53 5.46 5.30
CA CYS A 85 11.26 5.12 4.63
C CYS A 85 10.54 6.33 4.01
N PHE A 86 10.76 7.52 4.55
CA PHE A 86 10.05 8.73 4.14
C PHE A 86 10.42 9.13 2.71
N GLY A 87 9.39 9.34 1.88
CA GLY A 87 9.58 9.73 0.47
C GLY A 87 9.97 8.60 -0.48
N GLN A 88 10.06 7.35 -0.03
CA GLN A 88 10.31 6.21 -0.92
C GLN A 88 9.17 5.96 -1.91
N PHE A 89 7.93 6.25 -1.51
CA PHE A 89 6.73 5.98 -2.29
C PHE A 89 5.93 7.25 -2.48
N ILE A 90 6.32 8.05 -3.47
CA ILE A 90 5.65 9.29 -3.86
C ILE A 90 4.97 9.09 -5.20
N LEU A 91 3.66 9.25 -5.23
CA LEU A 91 2.91 9.22 -6.47
C LEU A 91 3.05 10.58 -7.18
N THR A 92 3.46 10.58 -8.45
CA THR A 92 3.63 11.79 -9.25
C THR A 92 2.85 11.70 -10.56
N PRO A 93 2.54 12.84 -11.23
CA PRO A 93 1.94 12.82 -12.57
C PRO A 93 2.77 12.01 -13.59
N HIS A 94 4.09 11.97 -13.43
CA HIS A 94 4.97 11.17 -14.28
C HIS A 94 4.74 9.67 -14.09
N ILE A 95 4.67 9.20 -12.84
CA ILE A 95 4.35 7.79 -12.54
C ILE A 95 2.95 7.42 -13.06
N MET A 96 1.99 8.35 -12.97
CA MET A 96 0.64 8.12 -13.49
C MET A 96 0.57 7.94 -15.01
N THR A 97 1.64 8.20 -15.77
CA THR A 97 1.66 7.94 -17.22
C THR A 97 1.59 6.45 -17.57
N VAL A 98 2.04 5.56 -16.68
CA VAL A 98 1.96 4.10 -16.87
C VAL A 98 0.71 3.49 -16.26
N ALA A 99 -0.16 4.32 -15.66
CA ALA A 99 -1.42 3.87 -15.07
C ALA A 99 -2.45 3.50 -16.13
N LYS A 100 -3.38 2.60 -15.76
CA LYS A 100 -4.55 2.29 -16.60
C LYS A 100 -5.41 3.53 -16.78
N LYS A 101 -5.97 3.71 -17.98
CA LYS A 101 -6.92 4.79 -18.28
C LYS A 101 -8.16 4.77 -17.38
N LYS A 102 -8.64 3.57 -17.01
CA LYS A 102 -9.77 3.38 -16.10
C LYS A 102 -9.26 2.88 -14.75
N MET A 103 -8.87 3.82 -13.90
CA MET A 103 -8.27 3.57 -12.60
C MET A 103 -8.65 4.68 -11.63
N VAL A 104 -8.69 4.39 -10.33
CA VAL A 104 -8.85 5.41 -9.28
C VAL A 104 -7.70 5.38 -8.28
N VAL A 105 -7.32 6.57 -7.81
CA VAL A 105 -6.38 6.76 -6.69
C VAL A 105 -7.20 7.11 -5.45
N MET A 106 -6.92 6.44 -4.33
CA MET A 106 -7.60 6.66 -3.05
C MET A 106 -6.58 6.89 -1.94
N HIS A 107 -6.96 7.67 -0.93
CA HIS A 107 -6.13 7.94 0.24
C HIS A 107 -7.01 8.16 1.49
N PRO A 108 -6.68 7.57 2.66
CA PRO A 108 -7.47 7.73 3.89
C PRO A 108 -7.35 9.12 4.53
N LEU A 109 -6.33 9.89 4.15
CA LEU A 109 -5.98 11.20 4.69
C LEU A 109 -5.58 11.18 6.18
N PRO A 110 -4.92 12.25 6.69
CA PRO A 110 -4.30 13.34 5.93
C PRO A 110 -3.10 12.86 5.10
N ARG A 111 -2.78 13.58 4.03
CA ARG A 111 -1.54 13.36 3.27
C ARG A 111 -0.40 14.27 3.71
N VAL A 112 0.84 13.85 3.51
CA VAL A 112 2.04 14.66 3.77
C VAL A 112 2.71 15.07 2.45
N ASN A 113 3.26 14.10 1.72
CA ASN A 113 3.99 14.31 0.46
C ASN A 113 3.90 13.12 -0.50
N GLU A 114 3.13 12.09 -0.14
CA GLU A 114 3.04 10.82 -0.85
C GLU A 114 2.17 10.86 -2.11
N ILE A 115 1.39 11.92 -2.34
CA ILE A 115 0.57 12.18 -3.54
C ILE A 115 0.68 13.65 -3.94
#